data_AF-A0A3B3UWT8-F1
#
_entry.id   AF-A0A3B3UWT8-F1
#
_cell.length_a   1.000
_cell.length_b   1.000
_cell.length_c   1.000
_cell.angle_alpha   90.00
_cell.angle_beta   90.00
_cell.angle_gamma   90.00
#
_symmetry.space_group_name_H-M   'P 1'
#
loop_
_entity.id
_entity.type
_entity.pdbx_description
1 polymer ?
#
loop_
_entity_poly.entity_id
_entity_poly.type
_entity_poly.pdbx_seq_one_letter_code
_entity_poly.pdbx_strand_id
1 'polypeptide(L)'
;LQLRHRALKLSEDEIRAALSHTDLAQMWQRDLRPLLVTRYPGSAGSQAVRDHIKTTLGSLGAGWEVTEDSFESQTPYGPLPFTNLVATLNPSATRHLVLACHYDSKYFPPQWHGREFQGATDSAVPCAMMLELARALDEELKTQKSSNSNLTLQLIFFDGEEALFQWTSTDSLYGSRHLAEKMETTPHPEGAEDTNQLHGMDLLVLLDLIGAPHPIFGNQFPSTTTWLTRLQDIKRLHSMNQLVEHPNSVQYFWPDRPVGRILDDHIPFLNRVRILHLIPYPFPSVWHTFDDNEENLDRSTIQNLNKIFQVFVLEY
;
A
#
# COMPACT_ATOMS: atom_id res chain seq x y z
N LEU A 1 -9.49 14.66 18.26
CA LEU A 1 -8.22 14.69 19.03
C LEU A 1 -7.06 14.53 18.06
N GLN A 2 -6.05 15.40 18.08
CA GLN A 2 -4.87 15.23 17.21
C GLN A 2 -3.96 14.18 17.85
N LEU A 3 -4.00 12.94 17.36
CA LEU A 3 -3.17 11.84 17.86
C LEU A 3 -1.68 12.20 17.68
N ARG A 4 -1.00 12.51 18.79
CA ARG A 4 0.43 12.82 18.81
C ARG A 4 1.22 11.52 18.99
N HIS A 5 1.32 10.74 17.92
CA HIS A 5 2.24 9.61 17.87
C HIS A 5 3.66 10.11 17.59
N ARG A 6 4.65 9.47 18.22
CA ARG A 6 6.08 9.76 18.05
C ARG A 6 6.79 8.46 17.72
N ALA A 7 7.40 8.41 16.53
CA ALA A 7 8.23 7.30 16.13
C ALA A 7 9.37 7.05 17.11
N LEU A 8 9.65 5.77 17.36
CA LEU A 8 10.87 5.30 17.97
C LEU A 8 12.00 5.32 16.93
N LYS A 9 13.25 5.34 17.41
CA LYS A 9 14.42 5.21 16.55
C LYS A 9 15.07 3.87 16.86
N LEU A 10 15.06 2.95 15.91
CA LEU A 10 15.73 1.66 16.08
C LEU A 10 17.24 1.86 16.22
N SER A 11 17.95 0.93 16.83
CA SER A 11 19.40 0.80 16.76
C SER A 11 19.84 0.23 15.40
N GLU A 12 21.13 0.28 15.08
CA GLU A 12 21.64 -0.36 13.87
C GLU A 12 21.49 -1.89 13.92
N ASP A 13 21.63 -2.50 15.10
CA ASP A 13 21.49 -3.94 15.27
C ASP A 13 20.04 -4.41 15.07
N GLU A 14 19.06 -3.66 15.62
CA GLU A 14 17.64 -3.93 15.38
C GLU A 14 17.28 -3.80 13.89
N ILE A 15 17.80 -2.79 13.20
CA ILE A 15 17.62 -2.65 11.75
C ILE A 15 18.26 -3.82 11.00
N ARG A 16 19.48 -4.25 11.34
CA ARG A 16 20.12 -5.39 10.66
C ARG A 16 19.33 -6.67 10.86
N ALA A 17 18.82 -6.91 12.06
CA ALA A 17 18.00 -8.06 12.37
C ALA A 17 16.73 -8.07 11.51
N ALA A 18 15.94 -7.00 11.56
CA ALA A 18 14.69 -6.90 10.78
C ALA A 18 14.92 -7.05 9.27
N LEU A 19 15.93 -6.35 8.72
CA LEU A 19 16.20 -6.37 7.29
C LEU A 19 16.82 -7.69 6.79
N SER A 20 17.30 -8.56 7.69
CA SER A 20 17.86 -9.87 7.32
C SER A 20 16.81 -10.85 6.80
N HIS A 21 15.53 -10.60 7.08
CA HIS A 21 14.40 -11.43 6.66
C HIS A 21 13.80 -11.01 5.30
N THR A 22 14.21 -9.84 4.79
CA THR A 22 13.81 -9.37 3.45
C THR A 22 14.50 -10.19 2.37
N ASP A 23 13.72 -10.75 1.47
CA ASP A 23 14.25 -11.53 0.34
C ASP A 23 13.52 -11.13 -0.94
N LEU A 24 14.17 -10.26 -1.72
CA LEU A 24 13.63 -9.76 -3.00
C LEU A 24 13.34 -10.92 -3.97
N ALA A 25 14.18 -11.96 -4.00
CA ALA A 25 13.99 -13.07 -4.94
C ALA A 25 12.75 -13.89 -4.56
N GLN A 26 12.55 -14.13 -3.26
CA GLN A 26 11.33 -14.77 -2.78
C GLN A 26 10.09 -13.91 -3.01
N MET A 27 10.13 -12.62 -2.67
CA MET A 27 9.00 -11.71 -2.96
C MET A 27 8.66 -11.75 -4.45
N TRP A 28 9.68 -11.70 -5.33
CA TRP A 28 9.45 -11.70 -6.77
C TRP A 28 8.73 -12.96 -7.25
N GLN A 29 9.15 -14.13 -6.76
CA GLN A 29 8.58 -15.41 -7.18
C GLN A 29 7.24 -15.71 -6.53
N ARG A 30 7.11 -15.42 -5.23
CA ARG A 30 5.98 -15.84 -4.41
C ARG A 30 4.86 -14.83 -4.39
N ASP A 31 5.19 -13.54 -4.37
CA ASP A 31 4.22 -12.48 -4.14
C ASP A 31 3.97 -11.66 -5.41
N LEU A 32 5.02 -11.25 -6.14
CA LEU A 32 4.84 -10.40 -7.33
C LEU A 32 4.30 -11.16 -8.55
N ARG A 33 4.94 -12.27 -8.95
CA ARG A 33 4.55 -13.00 -10.18
C ARG A 33 3.09 -13.46 -10.20
N PRO A 34 2.50 -13.96 -9.10
CA PRO A 34 1.08 -14.29 -9.08
C PRO A 34 0.15 -13.08 -9.30
N LEU A 35 0.63 -11.87 -9.01
CA LEU A 35 -0.11 -10.62 -9.20
C LEU A 35 0.02 -10.08 -10.63
N LEU A 36 1.05 -10.46 -11.39
CA LEU A 36 1.31 -10.02 -12.77
C LEU A 36 0.41 -10.71 -13.80
N VAL A 37 -0.90 -10.58 -13.59
CA VAL A 37 -1.98 -11.06 -14.44
C VAL A 37 -2.97 -9.93 -14.71
N THR A 38 -3.77 -10.04 -15.77
CA THR A 38 -4.93 -9.15 -15.96
C THR A 38 -5.95 -9.37 -14.84
N ARG A 39 -6.24 -8.33 -14.06
CA ARG A 39 -7.00 -8.43 -12.80
C ARG A 39 -7.97 -7.26 -12.56
N TYR A 40 -8.61 -6.76 -13.62
CA TYR A 40 -9.68 -5.77 -13.49
C TYR A 40 -10.89 -6.32 -12.70
N PRO A 41 -11.74 -5.45 -12.10
CA PRO A 41 -12.86 -5.87 -11.26
C PRO A 41 -13.77 -6.90 -11.95
N GLY A 42 -14.14 -7.96 -11.21
CA GLY A 42 -14.97 -9.06 -11.71
C GLY A 42 -14.28 -10.09 -12.63
N SER A 43 -13.01 -9.89 -13.01
CA SER A 43 -12.24 -10.86 -13.79
C SER A 43 -11.80 -12.08 -12.97
N ALA A 44 -11.48 -13.18 -13.67
CA ALA A 44 -10.89 -14.36 -13.03
C ALA A 44 -9.53 -14.06 -12.37
N GLY A 45 -8.74 -13.16 -12.96
CA GLY A 45 -7.45 -12.73 -12.38
C GLY A 45 -7.63 -11.92 -11.10
N SER A 46 -8.65 -11.06 -11.03
CA SER A 46 -9.01 -10.34 -9.80
C SER A 46 -9.34 -11.31 -8.66
N GLN A 47 -10.12 -12.37 -8.93
CA GLN A 47 -10.38 -13.42 -7.95
C GLN A 47 -9.10 -14.16 -7.54
N ALA A 48 -8.27 -14.59 -8.50
CA ALA A 48 -7.03 -15.31 -8.21
C ALA A 48 -6.07 -14.48 -7.34
N VAL A 49 -5.98 -13.18 -7.61
CA VAL A 49 -5.17 -12.24 -6.82
C VAL A 49 -5.71 -12.08 -5.40
N ARG A 50 -7.03 -11.93 -5.23
CA ARG A 50 -7.63 -11.88 -3.88
C ARG A 50 -7.33 -13.15 -3.09
N ASP A 51 -7.50 -14.31 -3.71
CA ASP A 51 -7.25 -15.60 -3.08
C ASP A 51 -5.76 -15.77 -2.73
N HIS A 52 -4.86 -15.28 -3.58
CA HIS A 52 -3.43 -15.24 -3.31
C HIS A 52 -3.12 -14.37 -2.07
N ILE A 53 -3.58 -13.11 -2.04
CA ILE A 53 -3.34 -12.18 -0.92
C ILE A 53 -3.86 -12.77 0.41
N LYS A 54 -5.10 -13.29 0.42
CA LYS A 54 -5.70 -13.91 1.61
C LYS A 54 -4.89 -15.12 2.08
N THR A 55 -4.48 -15.99 1.15
CA THR A 55 -3.70 -17.20 1.47
C THR A 55 -2.33 -16.83 2.04
N THR A 56 -1.64 -15.88 1.41
CA THR A 56 -0.33 -15.42 1.87
C THR A 56 -0.42 -14.87 3.29
N LEU A 57 -1.31 -13.91 3.56
CA LEU A 57 -1.46 -13.30 4.89
C LEU A 57 -1.98 -14.29 5.95
N GLY A 58 -2.94 -15.16 5.58
CA GLY A 58 -3.49 -16.18 6.48
C GLY A 58 -2.49 -17.28 6.85
N SER A 59 -1.40 -17.43 6.10
CA SER A 59 -0.34 -18.41 6.39
C SER A 59 0.72 -17.90 7.39
N LEU A 60 0.72 -16.60 7.69
CA LEU A 60 1.74 -15.96 8.53
C LEU A 60 1.50 -16.19 10.03
N GLY A 61 2.58 -16.30 10.79
CA GLY A 61 2.58 -16.60 12.22
C GLY A 61 2.06 -15.48 13.12
N ALA A 62 2.06 -14.24 12.62
CA ALA A 62 1.45 -13.08 13.29
C ALA A 62 -0.08 -13.18 13.40
N GLY A 63 -0.70 -14.05 12.59
CA GLY A 63 -2.12 -14.38 12.67
C GLY A 63 -3.03 -13.22 12.27
N TRP A 64 -2.89 -12.74 11.04
CA TRP A 64 -3.71 -11.67 10.45
C TRP A 64 -5.19 -12.06 10.36
N GLU A 65 -6.09 -11.14 10.73
CA GLU A 65 -7.51 -11.28 10.40
C GLU A 65 -7.77 -10.61 9.06
N VAL A 66 -8.09 -11.41 8.04
CA VAL A 66 -8.35 -10.92 6.67
C VAL A 66 -9.85 -11.00 6.40
N THR A 67 -10.44 -9.85 6.08
CA THR A 67 -11.87 -9.71 5.78
C THR A 67 -12.08 -9.19 4.36
N GLU A 68 -13.17 -9.63 3.75
CA GLU A 68 -13.61 -9.14 2.43
C GLU A 68 -14.72 -8.11 2.62
N ASP A 69 -14.58 -6.97 1.95
CA ASP A 69 -15.62 -5.95 1.82
C ASP A 69 -16.16 -5.99 0.39
N SER A 70 -17.16 -6.85 0.17
CA SER A 70 -17.77 -7.09 -1.14
C SER A 70 -19.04 -6.26 -1.34
N PHE A 71 -19.15 -5.60 -2.48
CA PHE A 71 -20.30 -4.78 -2.86
C PHE A 71 -20.49 -4.76 -4.38
N GLU A 72 -21.63 -4.26 -4.85
CA GLU A 72 -21.90 -4.04 -6.26
C GLU A 72 -22.02 -2.53 -6.51
N SER A 73 -21.47 -2.03 -7.62
CA SER A 73 -21.62 -0.63 -8.02
C SER A 73 -21.97 -0.53 -9.49
N GLN A 74 -22.73 0.52 -9.84
CA GLN A 74 -22.96 0.90 -11.23
C GLN A 74 -21.65 1.39 -11.86
N THR A 75 -21.41 0.99 -13.10
CA THR A 75 -20.24 1.37 -13.90
C THR A 75 -20.65 1.74 -15.32
N PRO A 76 -19.76 2.30 -16.15
CA PRO A 76 -20.04 2.52 -17.57
C PRO A 76 -20.44 1.25 -18.36
N TYR A 77 -20.13 0.06 -17.84
CA TYR A 77 -20.44 -1.24 -18.45
C TYR A 77 -21.60 -1.97 -17.78
N GLY A 78 -22.34 -1.30 -16.88
CA GLY A 78 -23.39 -1.89 -16.05
C GLY A 78 -22.91 -2.22 -14.63
N PRO A 79 -23.76 -2.86 -13.81
CA PRO A 79 -23.37 -3.24 -12.45
C PRO A 79 -22.23 -4.28 -12.46
N LEU A 80 -21.20 -4.05 -11.64
CA LEU A 80 -20.10 -4.98 -11.45
C LEU A 80 -19.83 -5.21 -9.95
N PRO A 81 -19.37 -6.43 -9.57
CA PRO A 81 -18.93 -6.71 -8.22
C PRO A 81 -17.52 -6.18 -7.96
N PHE A 82 -17.31 -5.67 -6.76
CA PHE A 82 -16.03 -5.22 -6.23
C PHE A 82 -15.82 -5.85 -4.85
N THR A 83 -14.56 -6.14 -4.51
CA THR A 83 -14.20 -6.72 -3.21
C THR A 83 -12.89 -6.13 -2.71
N ASN A 84 -12.94 -5.20 -1.76
CA ASN A 84 -11.74 -4.79 -1.03
C ASN A 84 -11.28 -5.90 -0.08
N LEU A 85 -9.98 -5.98 0.18
CA LEU A 85 -9.43 -6.81 1.25
C LEU A 85 -8.90 -5.93 2.38
N VAL A 86 -9.32 -6.22 3.60
CA VAL A 86 -8.83 -5.55 4.81
C VAL A 86 -8.22 -6.59 5.74
N ALA A 87 -6.89 -6.53 5.90
CA ALA A 87 -6.14 -7.38 6.80
C ALA A 87 -5.73 -6.59 8.05
N THR A 88 -6.18 -7.01 9.22
CA THR A 88 -5.91 -6.32 10.49
C THR A 88 -5.18 -7.24 11.44
N LEU A 89 -4.03 -6.80 11.98
CA LEU A 89 -3.21 -7.63 12.84
C LEU A 89 -3.87 -7.84 14.23
N ASN A 90 -4.38 -6.76 14.84
CA ASN A 90 -5.17 -6.79 16.07
C ASN A 90 -6.44 -5.93 15.95
N PRO A 91 -7.59 -6.50 15.54
CA PRO A 91 -8.84 -5.75 15.37
C PRO A 91 -9.35 -5.02 16.63
N SER A 92 -8.92 -5.47 17.82
CA SER A 92 -9.30 -4.83 19.08
C SER A 92 -8.46 -3.59 19.43
N ALA A 93 -7.34 -3.36 18.73
CA ALA A 93 -6.55 -2.14 18.89
C ALA A 93 -7.38 -0.93 18.45
N THR A 94 -7.27 0.18 19.17
CA THR A 94 -8.07 1.39 18.89
C THR A 94 -7.46 2.27 17.80
N ARG A 95 -6.20 2.03 17.45
CA ARG A 95 -5.43 2.81 16.49
C ARG A 95 -4.72 1.88 15.51
N HIS A 96 -4.66 2.30 14.25
CA HIS A 96 -4.07 1.54 13.16
C HIS A 96 -3.15 2.44 12.34
N LEU A 97 -1.88 2.03 12.21
CA LEU A 97 -1.10 2.43 11.03
C LEU A 97 -1.66 1.65 9.85
N VAL A 98 -2.08 2.35 8.80
CA VAL A 98 -2.68 1.72 7.63
C VAL A 98 -1.73 1.83 6.46
N LEU A 99 -1.32 0.69 5.89
CA LEU A 99 -0.69 0.64 4.57
C LEU A 99 -1.75 0.24 3.55
N ALA A 100 -1.76 0.89 2.40
CA ALA A 100 -2.71 0.56 1.36
C ALA A 100 -2.10 0.64 -0.04
N CYS A 101 -2.71 -0.09 -0.96
CA CYS A 101 -2.59 0.05 -2.40
C CYS A 101 -3.88 -0.50 -3.04
N HIS A 102 -4.05 -0.32 -4.34
CA HIS A 102 -5.09 -1.03 -5.08
C HIS A 102 -4.52 -2.31 -5.69
N TYR A 103 -5.32 -3.37 -5.72
CA TYR A 103 -4.91 -4.65 -6.31
C TYR A 103 -5.50 -4.88 -7.69
N ASP A 104 -6.49 -4.10 -8.13
CA ASP A 104 -7.00 -4.23 -9.48
C ASP A 104 -5.95 -3.77 -10.51
N SER A 105 -6.22 -4.08 -11.77
CA SER A 105 -5.45 -3.54 -12.91
C SER A 105 -6.43 -2.86 -13.84
N LYS A 106 -6.03 -1.75 -14.44
CA LYS A 106 -6.87 -1.03 -15.41
C LYS A 106 -7.43 -1.94 -16.51
N TYR A 107 -8.73 -1.81 -16.76
CA TYR A 107 -9.38 -2.50 -17.87
C TYR A 107 -9.02 -1.83 -19.20
N PHE A 108 -8.42 -2.59 -20.12
CA PHE A 108 -8.21 -2.18 -21.50
C PHE A 108 -9.22 -2.90 -22.41
N PRO A 109 -10.20 -2.18 -23.00
CA PRO A 109 -11.28 -2.78 -23.80
C PRO A 109 -10.81 -3.38 -25.14
N PRO A 110 -11.69 -4.14 -25.84
CA PRO A 110 -11.31 -4.94 -27.02
C PRO A 110 -10.66 -4.18 -28.19
N GLN A 111 -10.82 -2.85 -28.28
CA GLN A 111 -10.11 -2.06 -29.30
C GLN A 111 -8.58 -2.15 -29.21
N TRP A 112 -8.05 -2.63 -28.08
CA TRP A 112 -6.62 -2.88 -27.87
C TRP A 112 -6.17 -4.27 -28.33
N HIS A 113 -6.96 -4.95 -29.17
CA HIS A 113 -6.61 -6.19 -29.87
C HIS A 113 -6.19 -7.35 -28.95
N GLY A 114 -6.79 -7.43 -27.76
CA GLY A 114 -6.52 -8.51 -26.79
C GLY A 114 -5.15 -8.38 -26.10
N ARG A 115 -4.49 -7.22 -26.16
CA ARG A 115 -3.33 -6.96 -25.32
C ARG A 115 -3.76 -6.95 -23.85
N GLU A 116 -2.98 -7.64 -23.03
CA GLU A 116 -3.20 -7.72 -21.59
C GLU A 116 -2.37 -6.65 -20.89
N PHE A 117 -3.04 -5.79 -20.12
CA PHE A 117 -2.38 -4.83 -19.25
C PHE A 117 -2.24 -5.45 -17.86
N GLN A 118 -1.00 -5.59 -17.42
CA GLN A 118 -0.69 -6.18 -16.12
C GLN A 118 -0.63 -5.12 -15.03
N GLY A 119 -0.25 -3.86 -15.31
CA GLY A 119 -0.07 -2.85 -14.26
C GLY A 119 0.95 -3.33 -13.23
N ALA A 120 2.20 -3.51 -13.66
CA ALA A 120 3.26 -4.02 -12.80
C ALA A 120 3.61 -3.01 -11.70
N THR A 121 3.82 -1.75 -12.06
CA THR A 121 3.96 -0.65 -11.08
C THR A 121 2.63 -0.23 -10.46
N ASP A 122 1.52 -0.59 -11.11
CA ASP A 122 0.17 -0.02 -10.97
C ASP A 122 -0.91 -1.10 -10.73
N SER A 123 -1.02 -1.71 -9.54
CA SER A 123 -0.14 -1.61 -8.37
C SER A 123 0.31 -3.00 -7.89
N ALA A 124 0.72 -3.89 -8.81
CA ALA A 124 1.20 -5.24 -8.47
C ALA A 124 2.45 -5.22 -7.56
N VAL A 125 3.40 -4.33 -7.83
CA VAL A 125 4.59 -4.13 -6.98
C VAL A 125 4.19 -3.60 -5.59
N PRO A 126 3.42 -2.51 -5.43
CA PRO A 126 2.88 -2.12 -4.12
C PRO A 126 2.22 -3.25 -3.33
N CYS A 127 1.37 -4.05 -3.97
CA CYS A 127 0.75 -5.24 -3.37
C CYS A 127 1.83 -6.23 -2.86
N ALA A 128 2.79 -6.59 -3.70
CA ALA A 128 3.88 -7.51 -3.34
C ALA A 128 4.77 -6.95 -2.21
N MET A 129 5.02 -5.64 -2.19
CA MET A 129 5.80 -4.98 -1.14
C MET A 129 5.09 -5.05 0.21
N MET A 130 3.75 -4.91 0.25
CA MET A 130 2.97 -5.05 1.48
C MET A 130 2.97 -6.51 1.99
N LEU A 131 2.87 -7.50 1.09
CA LEU A 131 2.98 -8.92 1.44
C LEU A 131 4.38 -9.26 1.96
N GLU A 132 5.42 -8.77 1.29
CA GLU A 132 6.82 -8.94 1.71
C GLU A 132 7.07 -8.32 3.08
N LEU A 133 6.55 -7.12 3.34
CA LEU A 133 6.67 -6.47 4.64
C LEU A 133 6.03 -7.31 5.74
N ALA A 134 4.81 -7.80 5.51
CA ALA A 134 4.11 -8.65 6.48
C ALA A 134 4.89 -9.95 6.76
N ARG A 135 5.49 -10.54 5.73
CA ARG A 135 6.29 -11.78 5.82
C ARG A 135 7.65 -11.55 6.48
N ALA A 136 8.37 -10.50 6.10
CA ALA A 136 9.70 -10.19 6.60
C ALA A 136 9.67 -9.77 8.07
N LEU A 137 8.57 -9.15 8.52
CA LEU A 137 8.37 -8.70 9.90
C LEU A 137 7.47 -9.62 10.73
N ASP A 138 7.23 -10.86 10.29
CA ASP A 138 6.21 -11.73 10.88
C ASP A 138 6.42 -11.96 12.39
N GLU A 139 7.67 -12.20 12.82
CA GLU A 139 7.99 -12.41 14.24
C GLU A 139 7.92 -11.12 15.06
N GLU A 140 8.37 -9.99 14.52
CA GLU A 140 8.23 -8.67 15.13
C GLU A 140 6.76 -8.29 15.31
N LEU A 141 5.94 -8.48 14.28
CA LEU A 141 4.50 -8.19 14.30
C LEU A 141 3.75 -9.12 15.26
N LYS A 142 4.12 -10.40 15.32
CA LYS A 142 3.59 -11.35 16.31
C LYS A 142 3.91 -10.93 17.75
N THR A 143 5.13 -10.46 17.98
CA THR A 143 5.55 -9.93 19.29
C THR A 143 4.78 -8.65 19.63
N GLN A 144 4.62 -7.75 18.66
CA GLN A 144 3.86 -6.51 18.79
C GLN A 144 2.40 -6.77 19.15
N LYS A 145 1.73 -7.68 18.44
CA LYS A 145 0.35 -8.10 18.72
C LYS A 145 0.21 -8.64 20.15
N SER A 146 1.16 -9.48 20.58
CA SER A 146 1.18 -10.08 21.91
C SER A 146 1.38 -9.07 23.05
N SER A 147 1.94 -7.89 22.76
CA SER A 147 2.08 -6.80 23.73
C SER A 147 0.77 -6.08 24.08
N ASN A 148 -0.33 -6.39 23.38
CA ASN A 148 -1.64 -5.74 23.52
C ASN A 148 -1.56 -4.20 23.41
N SER A 149 -0.71 -3.71 22.51
CA SER A 149 -0.64 -2.29 22.17
C SER A 149 -1.98 -1.76 21.67
N ASN A 150 -2.29 -0.51 22.00
CA ASN A 150 -3.47 0.18 21.46
C ASN A 150 -3.31 0.61 20.00
N LEU A 151 -2.10 0.50 19.45
CA LEU A 151 -1.75 0.73 18.05
C LEU A 151 -1.39 -0.61 17.41
N THR A 152 -1.89 -0.88 16.20
CA THR A 152 -1.53 -2.06 15.40
C THR A 152 -1.34 -1.70 13.92
N LEU A 153 -1.03 -2.68 13.09
CA LEU A 153 -0.91 -2.55 11.63
C LEU A 153 -2.16 -3.07 10.94
N GLN A 154 -2.62 -2.34 9.92
CA GLN A 154 -3.68 -2.74 9.01
C GLN A 154 -3.19 -2.58 7.57
N LEU A 155 -3.52 -3.55 6.72
CA LEU A 155 -3.26 -3.54 5.30
C LEU A 155 -4.60 -3.47 4.57
N ILE A 156 -4.72 -2.57 3.59
CA ILE A 156 -5.91 -2.46 2.73
C ILE A 156 -5.49 -2.64 1.28
N PHE A 157 -6.15 -3.56 0.60
CA PHE A 157 -6.02 -3.75 -0.85
C PHE A 157 -7.35 -3.36 -1.48
N PHE A 158 -7.39 -2.17 -2.08
CA PHE A 158 -8.60 -1.64 -2.71
C PHE A 158 -8.88 -2.35 -4.05
N ASP A 159 -10.16 -2.53 -4.36
CA ASP A 159 -10.63 -2.97 -5.67
C ASP A 159 -11.21 -1.80 -6.46
N GLY A 160 -11.01 -1.78 -7.77
CA GLY A 160 -11.54 -0.75 -8.65
C GLY A 160 -11.08 0.66 -8.28
N GLU A 161 -9.79 0.86 -8.05
CA GLU A 161 -9.22 2.22 -8.06
C GLU A 161 -9.46 2.85 -9.44
N GLU A 162 -9.19 2.04 -10.47
CA GLU A 162 -9.14 2.50 -11.84
C GLU A 162 -10.51 2.85 -12.42
N ALA A 163 -10.48 3.85 -13.29
CA ALA A 163 -11.60 4.08 -14.19
C ALA A 163 -11.71 2.94 -15.20
N LEU A 164 -12.93 2.42 -15.39
CA LEU A 164 -13.19 1.37 -16.38
C LEU A 164 -13.29 1.94 -17.80
N PHE A 165 -13.71 3.20 -17.93
CA PHE A 165 -13.78 3.88 -19.22
C PHE A 165 -13.07 5.24 -19.20
N GLN A 166 -13.53 6.15 -18.34
CA GLN A 166 -12.98 7.50 -18.23
C GLN A 166 -13.00 7.96 -16.77
N TRP A 167 -11.85 8.43 -16.29
CA TRP A 167 -11.72 8.95 -14.94
C TRP A 167 -12.70 10.10 -14.67
N THR A 168 -13.66 9.82 -13.80
CA THR A 168 -14.68 10.78 -13.33
C THR A 168 -15.01 10.47 -11.88
N SER A 169 -15.71 11.35 -11.17
CA SER A 169 -16.10 11.11 -9.77
C SER A 169 -16.97 9.86 -9.56
N THR A 170 -17.55 9.30 -10.61
CA THR A 170 -18.39 8.09 -10.59
C THR A 170 -17.75 6.89 -11.29
N ASP A 171 -16.69 7.10 -12.05
CA ASP A 171 -15.91 6.05 -12.73
C ASP A 171 -14.44 6.14 -12.32
N SER A 172 -14.22 5.91 -11.03
CA SER A 172 -12.93 5.78 -10.34
C SER A 172 -13.20 5.46 -8.87
N LEU A 173 -12.18 4.99 -8.15
CA LEU A 173 -12.15 4.92 -6.69
C LEU A 173 -13.34 4.15 -6.11
N TYR A 174 -13.79 3.09 -6.77
CA TYR A 174 -14.98 2.34 -6.39
C TYR A 174 -14.81 1.75 -4.99
N GLY A 175 -13.73 1.01 -4.79
CA GLY A 175 -13.39 0.34 -3.53
C GLY A 175 -13.16 1.32 -2.38
N SER A 176 -12.32 2.32 -2.59
CA SER A 176 -11.98 3.31 -1.55
C SER A 176 -13.16 4.21 -1.16
N ARG A 177 -14.01 4.62 -2.12
CA ARG A 177 -15.24 5.37 -1.79
C ARG A 177 -16.17 4.54 -0.91
N HIS A 178 -16.42 3.29 -1.28
CA HIS A 178 -17.27 2.39 -0.51
C HIS A 178 -16.69 2.14 0.89
N LEU A 179 -15.41 1.78 0.98
CA LEU A 179 -14.79 1.44 2.26
C LEU A 179 -14.73 2.64 3.20
N ALA A 180 -14.42 3.85 2.70
CA ALA A 180 -14.42 5.04 3.53
C ALA A 180 -15.80 5.36 4.12
N GLU A 181 -16.88 5.22 3.34
CA GLU A 181 -18.25 5.39 3.81
C GLU A 181 -18.64 4.34 4.87
N LYS A 182 -18.28 3.08 4.63
CA LYS A 182 -18.46 1.99 5.60
C LYS A 182 -17.70 2.26 6.89
N MET A 183 -16.44 2.70 6.81
CA MET A 183 -15.61 3.00 7.98
C MET A 183 -16.09 4.23 8.75
N GLU A 184 -16.66 5.24 8.09
CA GLU A 184 -17.25 6.42 8.76
C GLU A 184 -18.50 6.03 9.57
N THR A 185 -19.24 5.00 9.14
CA THR A 185 -20.47 4.55 9.80
C THR A 185 -20.29 3.37 10.75
N THR A 186 -19.09 2.78 10.82
CA THR A 186 -18.79 1.66 11.70
C THR A 186 -18.16 2.13 13.02
N PRO A 187 -18.81 1.95 14.18
CA PRO A 187 -18.25 2.30 15.48
C PRO A 187 -16.88 1.65 15.74
N HIS A 188 -15.95 2.43 16.30
CA HIS A 188 -14.64 1.91 16.69
C HIS A 188 -14.07 2.66 17.90
N PRO A 189 -13.65 1.96 18.99
CA PRO A 189 -13.78 0.51 19.20
C PRO A 189 -15.24 0.04 19.24
N GLU A 190 -15.47 -1.28 19.21
CA GLU A 190 -16.82 -1.85 19.26
C GLU A 190 -17.62 -1.29 20.44
N GLY A 191 -18.83 -0.80 20.17
CA GLY A 191 -19.71 -0.17 21.17
C GLY A 191 -19.45 1.32 21.43
N ALA A 192 -18.50 1.96 20.74
CA ALA A 192 -18.33 3.41 20.82
C ALA A 192 -19.54 4.17 20.24
N GLU A 193 -19.92 5.29 20.87
CA GLU A 193 -21.05 6.12 20.43
C GLU A 193 -20.61 7.36 19.64
N ASP A 194 -19.36 7.80 19.80
CA ASP A 194 -18.83 9.07 19.28
C ASP A 194 -17.60 8.91 18.37
N THR A 195 -17.09 7.69 18.18
CA THR A 195 -15.96 7.38 17.31
C THR A 195 -16.25 6.23 16.35
N ASN A 196 -15.62 6.28 15.17
CA ASN A 196 -15.77 5.31 14.08
C ASN A 196 -14.40 4.84 13.59
N GLN A 197 -14.36 3.86 12.68
CA GLN A 197 -13.11 3.28 12.20
C GLN A 197 -12.14 4.31 11.59
N LEU A 198 -12.64 5.38 10.95
CA LEU A 198 -11.78 6.45 10.44
C LEU A 198 -11.05 7.21 11.55
N HIS A 199 -11.66 7.36 12.73
CA HIS A 199 -10.98 7.96 13.90
C HIS A 199 -9.84 7.08 14.41
N GLY A 200 -9.90 5.77 14.19
CA GLY A 200 -8.84 4.81 14.51
C GLY A 200 -7.71 4.78 13.48
N MET A 201 -7.88 5.36 12.30
CA MET A 201 -6.81 5.43 11.28
C MET A 201 -5.81 6.52 11.65
N ASP A 202 -4.67 6.09 12.17
CA ASP A 202 -3.63 6.97 12.67
C ASP A 202 -2.97 7.73 11.50
N LEU A 203 -2.61 6.98 10.45
CA LEU A 203 -1.99 7.45 9.22
C LEU A 203 -2.34 6.44 8.11
N LEU A 204 -2.80 6.94 6.96
CA LEU A 204 -2.93 6.16 5.73
C LEU A 204 -1.69 6.38 4.87
N VAL A 205 -0.85 5.35 4.75
CA VAL A 205 0.30 5.30 3.85
C VAL A 205 -0.15 4.58 2.58
N LEU A 206 -0.41 5.34 1.52
CA LEU A 206 -0.89 4.81 0.24
C LEU A 206 0.29 4.68 -0.72
N LEU A 207 0.54 3.46 -1.19
CA LEU A 207 1.59 3.12 -2.14
C LEU A 207 0.96 2.97 -3.53
N ASP A 208 1.46 3.72 -4.50
CA ASP A 208 0.98 3.66 -5.88
C ASP A 208 2.11 3.99 -6.87
N LEU A 209 2.04 3.40 -8.07
CA LEU A 209 2.99 3.53 -9.18
C LEU A 209 4.46 3.31 -8.79
N ILE A 210 4.72 2.34 -7.92
CA ILE A 210 6.07 2.01 -7.45
C ILE A 210 6.63 0.85 -8.27
N GLY A 211 7.88 0.96 -8.70
CA GLY A 211 8.62 -0.15 -9.34
C GLY A 211 9.52 0.28 -10.49
N ALA A 212 9.29 1.47 -11.03
CA ALA A 212 10.17 2.10 -12.02
C ALA A 212 11.48 2.62 -11.36
N PRO A 213 12.56 2.81 -12.14
CA PRO A 213 13.83 3.31 -11.63
C PRO A 213 13.75 4.79 -11.20
N HIS A 214 14.48 5.13 -10.14
CA HIS A 214 14.65 6.52 -9.63
C HIS A 214 13.34 7.28 -9.32
N PRO A 215 12.39 6.70 -8.56
CA PRO A 215 11.15 7.37 -8.22
C PRO A 215 11.42 8.60 -7.34
N ILE A 216 10.59 9.64 -7.51
CA ILE A 216 10.65 10.87 -6.70
C ILE A 216 9.32 11.06 -5.98
N PHE A 217 9.31 10.78 -4.68
CA PHE A 217 8.17 11.03 -3.80
C PHE A 217 8.28 12.43 -3.20
N GLY A 218 7.43 13.34 -3.68
CA GLY A 218 7.33 14.71 -3.15
C GLY A 218 6.23 14.86 -2.10
N ASN A 219 6.10 16.07 -1.57
CA ASN A 219 5.19 16.41 -0.49
C ASN A 219 3.85 16.93 -1.02
N GLN A 220 2.80 16.13 -0.86
CA GLN A 220 1.42 16.51 -1.20
C GLN A 220 0.65 17.10 0.00
N PHE A 221 1.05 16.78 1.23
CA PHE A 221 0.32 17.10 2.45
C PHE A 221 1.24 17.65 3.55
N PRO A 222 1.14 18.96 3.87
CA PRO A 222 1.90 19.56 4.97
C PRO A 222 1.70 18.86 6.33
N SER A 223 0.51 18.29 6.56
CA SER A 223 0.14 17.63 7.82
C SER A 223 0.93 16.33 8.10
N THR A 224 1.57 15.74 7.10
CA THR A 224 2.35 14.49 7.20
C THR A 224 3.80 14.65 6.76
N THR A 225 4.28 15.90 6.59
CA THR A 225 5.68 16.19 6.20
C THR A 225 6.69 15.55 7.15
N THR A 226 6.40 15.49 8.45
CA THR A 226 7.26 14.80 9.43
C THR A 226 7.44 13.32 9.12
N TRP A 227 6.41 12.64 8.60
CA TRP A 227 6.48 11.23 8.21
C TRP A 227 7.24 11.04 6.90
N LEU A 228 7.04 11.92 5.91
CA LEU A 228 7.84 11.91 4.68
C LEU A 228 9.33 12.20 4.96
N THR A 229 9.62 13.07 5.94
CA THR A 229 11.00 13.37 6.37
C THR A 229 11.67 12.16 7.03
N ARG A 230 10.91 11.31 7.75
CA ARG A 230 11.44 10.07 8.31
C ARG A 230 11.88 9.11 7.20
N LEU A 231 11.08 8.98 6.13
CA LEU A 231 11.45 8.19 4.95
C LEU A 231 12.69 8.74 4.24
N GLN A 232 12.95 10.05 4.30
CA GLN A 232 14.15 10.67 3.74
C GLN A 232 15.44 10.35 4.55
N ASP A 233 15.36 9.97 5.82
CA ASP A 233 16.52 9.68 6.69
C ASP A 233 17.18 8.32 6.40
N ILE A 234 17.31 7.97 5.11
CA ILE A 234 17.92 6.74 4.58
C ILE A 234 19.44 6.69 4.77
N LYS A 235 20.06 7.77 5.27
CA LYS A 235 21.51 7.85 5.51
C LYS A 235 22.02 6.73 6.41
N ARG A 236 21.18 6.27 7.34
CA ARG A 236 21.47 5.13 8.21
C ARG A 236 21.56 3.83 7.44
N LEU A 237 20.63 3.59 6.51
CA LEU A 237 20.67 2.42 5.64
C LEU A 237 21.88 2.46 4.70
N HIS A 238 22.26 3.63 4.21
CA HIS A 238 23.51 3.81 3.47
C HIS A 238 24.75 3.47 4.31
N SER A 239 24.90 4.03 5.51
CA SER A 239 26.08 3.79 6.36
C SER A 239 26.21 2.33 6.77
N MET A 240 25.10 1.59 6.78
CA MET A 240 25.06 0.17 7.10
C MET A 240 25.23 -0.76 5.89
N ASN A 241 25.44 -0.22 4.68
CA ASN A 241 25.45 -0.94 3.39
C ASN A 241 24.17 -1.76 3.15
N GLN A 242 23.02 -1.21 3.53
CA GLN A 242 21.72 -1.87 3.36
C GLN A 242 21.03 -1.53 2.04
N LEU A 243 21.48 -0.52 1.30
CA LEU A 243 20.92 -0.16 -0.01
C LEU A 243 21.82 -0.69 -1.13
N VAL A 244 21.20 -1.17 -2.21
CA VAL A 244 21.87 -1.70 -3.40
C VAL A 244 21.77 -0.72 -4.55
N GLU A 245 22.86 -0.56 -5.31
CA GLU A 245 22.91 0.32 -6.49
C GLU A 245 22.38 1.74 -6.25
N HIS A 246 22.55 2.23 -5.01
CA HIS A 246 22.03 3.51 -4.56
C HIS A 246 23.19 4.42 -4.12
N PRO A 247 23.73 5.27 -5.02
CA PRO A 247 24.73 6.27 -4.66
C PRO A 247 24.17 7.30 -3.68
N ASN A 248 25.01 7.88 -2.82
CA ASN A 248 24.61 8.92 -1.86
C ASN A 248 24.01 10.19 -2.50
N SER A 249 24.15 10.36 -3.82
CA SER A 249 23.55 11.45 -4.58
C SER A 249 22.11 11.18 -5.00
N VAL A 250 21.65 9.93 -4.93
CA VAL A 250 20.27 9.54 -5.27
C VAL A 250 19.41 9.67 -4.01
N GLN A 251 18.20 10.21 -4.18
CA GLN A 251 17.23 10.40 -3.11
C GLN A 251 15.83 10.13 -3.66
N TYR A 252 15.09 9.24 -2.99
CA TYR A 252 13.71 8.94 -3.37
C TYR A 252 12.71 9.93 -2.77
N PHE A 253 12.90 10.34 -1.51
CA PHE A 253 11.94 11.16 -0.75
C PHE A 253 12.37 12.61 -0.63
N TRP A 254 11.47 13.54 -0.99
CA TRP A 254 11.72 14.98 -1.05
C TRP A 254 10.64 15.77 -0.27
N PRO A 255 10.75 15.85 1.08
CA PRO A 255 9.78 16.55 1.93
C PRO A 255 9.62 18.04 1.59
N ASP A 256 10.68 18.67 1.07
CA ASP A 256 10.70 20.09 0.71
C ASP A 256 10.26 20.35 -0.74
N ARG A 257 9.87 19.32 -1.50
CA ARG A 257 9.38 19.45 -2.88
C ARG A 257 7.86 19.32 -2.90
N PRO A 258 7.09 20.42 -3.01
CA PRO A 258 5.65 20.35 -3.14
C PRO A 258 5.24 19.64 -4.43
N VAL A 259 4.19 18.81 -4.35
CA VAL A 259 3.56 18.16 -5.50
C VAL A 259 2.07 18.51 -5.48
N GLY A 260 1.48 18.67 -6.67
CA GLY A 260 0.04 18.90 -6.80
C GLY A 260 -0.79 17.76 -6.21
N ARG A 261 -2.07 18.01 -5.95
CA ARG A 261 -2.98 16.96 -5.49
C ARG A 261 -3.25 15.98 -6.63
N ILE A 262 -2.83 14.74 -6.44
CA ILE A 262 -3.15 13.63 -7.32
C ILE A 262 -4.45 12.99 -6.82
N LEU A 263 -5.34 12.59 -7.73
CA LEU A 263 -6.55 11.84 -7.36
C LEU A 263 -6.20 10.37 -7.33
N ASP A 264 -6.54 9.70 -6.22
CA ASP A 264 -6.22 8.31 -5.92
C ASP A 264 -7.05 7.87 -4.68
N ASP A 265 -6.94 6.63 -4.23
CA ASP A 265 -7.71 5.97 -3.18
C ASP A 265 -7.70 6.67 -1.82
N HIS A 266 -6.76 7.59 -1.57
CA HIS A 266 -6.75 8.39 -0.35
C HIS A 266 -7.82 9.50 -0.35
N ILE A 267 -8.38 9.86 -1.50
CA ILE A 267 -9.30 11.00 -1.63
C ILE A 267 -10.55 10.86 -0.74
N PRO A 268 -11.23 9.70 -0.67
CA PRO A 268 -12.37 9.51 0.24
C PRO A 268 -12.02 9.65 1.73
N PHE A 269 -10.76 9.42 2.10
CA PHE A 269 -10.28 9.48 3.49
C PHE A 269 -9.76 10.87 3.91
N LEU A 270 -9.43 11.73 2.95
CA LEU A 270 -8.62 12.94 3.14
C LEU A 270 -9.18 13.94 4.18
N ASN A 271 -10.49 14.01 4.36
CA ASN A 271 -11.13 14.95 5.29
C ASN A 271 -11.06 14.49 6.75
N ARG A 272 -10.78 13.21 7.00
CA ARG A 272 -10.81 12.59 8.34
C ARG A 272 -9.48 11.98 8.75
N VAL A 273 -8.66 11.56 7.78
CA VAL A 273 -7.46 10.77 8.00
C VAL A 273 -6.22 11.53 7.52
N ARG A 274 -5.10 11.37 8.24
CA ARG A 274 -3.80 11.89 7.78
C ARG A 274 -3.29 11.01 6.66
N ILE A 275 -2.87 11.60 5.54
CA ILE A 275 -2.43 10.87 4.35
C ILE A 275 -0.92 11.05 4.14
N LEU A 276 -0.20 9.94 3.98
CA LEU A 276 1.16 9.90 3.42
C LEU A 276 1.08 9.19 2.07
N HIS A 277 0.98 9.98 1.00
CA HIS A 277 0.77 9.46 -0.35
C HIS A 277 2.13 9.23 -1.04
N LEU A 278 2.50 7.96 -1.17
CA LEU A 278 3.75 7.49 -1.76
C LEU A 278 3.52 7.08 -3.22
N ILE A 279 3.27 8.10 -4.04
CA ILE A 279 3.24 8.02 -5.50
C ILE A 279 4.35 8.92 -6.07
N PRO A 280 5.16 8.44 -7.04
CA PRO A 280 6.21 9.25 -7.65
C PRO A 280 5.61 10.41 -8.48
N TYR A 281 6.32 11.53 -8.56
CA TYR A 281 6.04 12.59 -9.54
C TYR A 281 7.33 13.07 -10.22
N PRO A 282 7.46 12.93 -11.56
CA PRO A 282 6.47 12.42 -12.51
C PRO A 282 6.16 10.92 -12.33
N PHE A 283 5.01 10.47 -12.87
CA PHE A 283 4.65 9.04 -12.94
C PHE A 283 5.65 8.25 -13.79
N PRO A 284 5.77 6.92 -13.58
CA PRO A 284 6.57 6.06 -14.45
C PRO A 284 6.26 6.32 -15.93
N SER A 285 7.28 6.31 -16.79
CA SER A 285 7.08 6.51 -18.24
C SER A 285 6.23 5.41 -18.89
N VAL A 286 6.09 4.28 -18.21
CA VAL A 286 5.27 3.13 -18.62
C VAL A 286 3.82 3.21 -18.14
N TRP A 287 3.46 4.20 -17.31
CA TRP A 287 2.12 4.34 -16.73
C TRP A 287 1.01 4.30 -17.79
N HIS A 288 0.01 3.45 -17.57
CA HIS A 288 -1.11 3.16 -18.49
C HIS A 288 -0.67 2.73 -19.90
N THR A 289 0.51 2.13 -20.02
CA THR A 289 0.98 1.47 -21.24
C THR A 289 1.17 -0.02 -20.97
N PHE A 290 1.10 -0.83 -22.03
CA PHE A 290 1.40 -2.26 -21.93
C PHE A 290 2.88 -2.58 -21.66
N ASP A 291 3.74 -1.56 -21.61
CA ASP A 291 5.12 -1.69 -21.16
C ASP A 291 5.22 -1.63 -19.62
N ASP A 292 4.12 -1.37 -18.89
CA ASP A 292 4.06 -1.55 -17.44
C ASP A 292 3.93 -3.04 -17.08
N ASN A 293 5.06 -3.74 -17.19
CA ASN A 293 5.22 -5.18 -17.09
C ASN A 293 6.47 -5.57 -16.28
N GLU A 294 6.67 -6.86 -16.03
CA GLU A 294 7.80 -7.38 -15.23
C GLU A 294 9.18 -6.92 -15.73
N GLU A 295 9.35 -6.76 -17.05
CA GLU A 295 10.65 -6.49 -17.68
C GLU A 295 11.14 -5.06 -17.42
N ASN A 296 10.22 -4.11 -17.24
CA ASN A 296 10.52 -2.70 -17.02
C ASN A 296 10.63 -2.30 -15.54
N LEU A 297 10.54 -3.27 -14.63
CA LEU A 297 10.71 -3.05 -13.20
C LEU A 297 12.19 -2.95 -12.80
N ASP A 298 12.49 -2.00 -11.91
CA ASP A 298 13.81 -1.80 -11.33
C ASP A 298 13.95 -2.53 -9.99
N ARG A 299 14.58 -3.71 -10.05
CA ARG A 299 14.77 -4.60 -8.88
C ARG A 299 15.47 -3.90 -7.71
N SER A 300 16.51 -3.12 -7.99
CA SER A 300 17.32 -2.44 -6.97
C SER A 300 16.50 -1.39 -6.23
N THR A 301 15.71 -0.59 -6.94
CA THR A 301 14.78 0.40 -6.37
C THR A 301 13.74 -0.29 -5.49
N ILE A 302 13.10 -1.35 -5.97
CA ILE A 302 12.08 -2.08 -5.19
C ILE A 302 12.69 -2.66 -3.90
N GLN A 303 13.88 -3.27 -4.00
CA GLN A 303 14.60 -3.80 -2.84
C GLN A 303 14.90 -2.71 -1.80
N ASN A 304 15.35 -1.55 -2.25
CA ASN A 304 15.66 -0.44 -1.37
C ASN A 304 14.41 0.09 -0.68
N LEU A 305 13.32 0.27 -1.42
CA LEU A 305 12.04 0.76 -0.87
C LEU A 305 11.44 -0.23 0.12
N ASN A 306 11.52 -1.54 -0.13
CA ASN A 306 11.12 -2.57 0.86
C ASN A 306 11.80 -2.36 2.21
N LYS A 307 13.12 -2.20 2.20
CA LYS A 307 13.89 -1.99 3.44
C LYS A 307 13.51 -0.68 4.13
N ILE A 308 13.29 0.38 3.36
CA ILE A 308 12.90 1.68 3.90
C ILE A 308 11.52 1.60 4.56
N PHE A 309 10.55 0.95 3.92
CA PHE A 309 9.19 0.81 4.44
C PHE A 309 9.13 -0.11 5.66
N GLN A 310 9.91 -1.19 5.70
CA GLN A 310 10.02 -2.04 6.90
C GLN A 310 10.54 -1.25 8.10
N VAL A 311 11.62 -0.48 7.94
CA VAL A 311 12.14 0.36 9.02
C VAL A 311 11.12 1.41 9.43
N PHE A 312 10.43 2.04 8.47
CA PHE A 312 9.37 3.02 8.76
C PHE A 312 8.25 2.41 9.61
N VAL A 313 7.77 1.21 9.26
CA VAL A 313 6.70 0.52 10.01
C VAL A 313 7.16 0.11 11.41
N LEU A 314 8.39 -0.40 11.55
CA LEU A 314 8.91 -0.78 12.88
C LEU A 314 9.19 0.44 13.77
N GLU A 315 9.58 1.57 13.19
CA GLU A 315 9.81 2.81 13.93
C GLU A 315 8.51 3.54 14.32
N TYR A 316 7.40 3.27 13.63
CA TYR A 316 6.08 3.78 13.97
C TYR A 316 5.48 3.00 15.15
#